data_AF-A0A1U7YIB2-F1
#
_entry.id   AF-A0A1U7YIB2-F1
#
_cell.length_a   1.000
_cell.length_b   1.000
_cell.length_c   1.000
_cell.angle_alpha   90.00
_cell.angle_beta   90.00
_cell.angle_gamma   90.00
#
_symmetry.space_group_name_H-M   'P 1'
#
loop_
_entity.id
_entity.type
_entity.pdbx_description
1 polymer ?
#
loop_
_entity_poly.entity_id
_entity_poly.type
_entity_poly.pdbx_seq_one_letter_code
_entity_poly.pdbx_strand_id
1 'polypeptide(L)'
;FLLQFYTFLETTVVTLSLLPQFIAFFSDGEIPGTPGTLATTFLAFVLNLAFALSVLGFLIMHISLVAGNTTTIEAYEKKTSPKWRYDLGRKRNFEQVFGMDKRYWFIPAYSEEDLRRIPALHGLEYPSKPDLDAQE
;
A
#
# COMPACT_ATOMS: atom_id res chain seq x y z
N PHE A 1 4.57 3.07 -0.68
CA PHE A 1 3.79 2.02 0.01
C PHE A 1 3.28 2.46 1.38
N LEU A 2 4.17 2.80 2.35
CA LEU A 2 3.75 3.10 3.73
C LEU A 2 2.71 4.21 3.86
N LEU A 3 2.87 5.31 3.12
CA LEU A 3 1.85 6.35 3.04
C LEU A 3 0.48 5.77 2.69
N GLN A 4 0.41 4.98 1.62
CA GLN A 4 -0.83 4.37 1.16
C GLN A 4 -1.45 3.45 2.22
N PHE A 5 -0.62 2.65 2.89
CA PHE A 5 -1.03 1.74 3.95
C PHE A 5 -1.61 2.50 5.16
N TYR A 6 -0.95 3.57 5.60
CA TYR A 6 -1.43 4.36 6.73
C TYR A 6 -2.69 5.16 6.40
N THR A 7 -2.80 5.71 5.19
CA THR A 7 -4.04 6.34 4.72
C THR A 7 -5.20 5.34 4.66
N PHE A 8 -4.95 4.12 4.19
CA PHE A 8 -5.98 3.07 4.20
C PHE A 8 -6.46 2.76 5.62
N LEU A 9 -5.52 2.57 6.55
CA LEU A 9 -5.84 2.24 7.93
C LEU A 9 -6.64 3.36 8.59
N GLU A 10 -6.20 4.61 8.44
CA GLU A 10 -6.87 5.79 9.01
C GLU A 10 -8.29 5.93 8.49
N THR A 11 -8.47 5.97 7.16
CA THR A 11 -9.80 6.09 6.54
C THR A 11 -10.73 4.93 6.91
N THR A 12 -10.20 3.71 7.03
CA THR A 12 -10.97 2.55 7.48
C THR A 12 -11.38 2.68 8.94
N VAL A 13 -10.48 3.09 9.83
CA VAL A 13 -10.78 3.30 11.25
C VAL A 13 -11.84 4.39 11.43
N VAL A 14 -11.74 5.51 10.71
CA VAL A 14 -12.75 6.57 10.75
C VAL A 14 -14.11 6.05 10.26
N THR A 15 -14.11 5.33 9.13
CA THR A 15 -15.35 4.73 8.58
C THR A 15 -16.02 3.79 9.57
N LEU A 16 -15.26 2.88 10.19
CA LEU A 16 -15.79 1.93 11.17
C LEU A 16 -16.27 2.63 12.45
N SER A 17 -15.57 3.68 12.88
CA SER A 17 -15.92 4.45 14.07
C SER A 17 -17.20 5.26 13.90
N LEU A 18 -17.50 5.69 12.67
CA LEU A 18 -18.70 6.47 12.33
C LEU A 18 -19.85 5.60 11.82
N LEU A 19 -19.64 4.31 11.56
CA LEU A 19 -20.65 3.39 11.04
C LEU A 19 -21.92 3.31 11.92
N PRO A 20 -21.84 3.22 13.26
CA PRO A 20 -23.04 3.19 14.10
C PRO A 20 -23.88 4.47 13.97
N GLN A 21 -23.23 5.63 13.97
CA GLN A 21 -23.86 6.94 13.80
C GLN A 21 -24.46 7.05 12.40
N PHE A 22 -23.75 6.56 11.37
CA PHE A 22 -24.24 6.51 10.00
C PHE A 22 -25.50 5.65 9.85
N ILE A 23 -25.57 4.49 10.52
CA ILE A 23 -26.76 3.63 10.52
C ILE A 23 -27.92 4.31 11.27
N ALA A 24 -27.64 4.98 12.38
CA ALA A 24 -28.64 5.72 13.15
C ALA A 24 -29.32 6.82 12.32
N PHE A 25 -28.66 7.39 11.30
CA PHE A 25 -29.29 8.32 10.35
C PHE A 25 -30.51 7.75 9.61
N PHE A 26 -30.53 6.45 9.39
CA PHE A 26 -31.59 5.77 8.64
C PHE A 26 -32.56 5.02 9.57
N SER A 27 -32.44 5.22 10.89
CA SER A 27 -33.32 4.61 11.89
C SER A 27 -34.39 5.61 12.34
N ASP A 28 -35.59 5.14 12.69
CA ASP A 28 -36.74 5.98 13.09
C ASP A 28 -36.59 6.68 14.47
N GLY A 29 -35.38 6.71 15.03
CA GLY A 29 -35.08 7.32 16.33
C GLY A 29 -34.62 8.77 16.22
N GLU A 30 -34.86 9.57 17.26
CA GLU A 30 -34.24 10.90 17.35
C GLU A 30 -32.72 10.77 17.41
N ILE A 31 -32.02 11.42 16.49
CA ILE A 31 -30.56 11.44 16.47
C ILE A 31 -30.09 12.60 17.33
N PRO A 32 -29.43 12.35 18.47
CA PRO A 32 -28.92 13.42 19.31
C PRO A 32 -27.79 14.16 18.57
N GLY A 33 -27.97 15.45 18.30
CA GLY A 33 -26.94 16.28 17.67
C GLY A 33 -27.48 17.56 17.04
N THR A 34 -26.57 18.48 16.73
CA THR A 34 -26.91 19.65 15.91
C THR A 34 -26.92 19.28 14.43
N PRO A 35 -27.68 19.98 13.56
CA PRO A 35 -27.66 19.74 12.12
C PRO A 35 -26.24 19.81 11.53
N GLY A 36 -25.37 20.67 12.07
CA GLY A 36 -23.97 20.77 11.65
C GLY A 36 -23.17 19.51 11.97
N THR A 37 -23.24 19.01 13.22
CA THR A 37 -22.58 17.77 13.62
C THR A 37 -23.04 16.58 12.79
N LEU A 38 -24.33 16.53 12.48
CA LEU A 38 -24.92 15.50 11.65
C LEU A 38 -24.37 15.54 10.22
N ALA A 39 -24.40 16.72 9.58
CA ALA A 39 -23.86 16.90 8.22
C ALA A 39 -22.37 16.55 8.15
N THR A 40 -21.57 16.98 9.14
CA THR A 40 -20.14 16.64 9.21
C THR A 40 -19.91 15.14 9.36
N THR A 41 -20.68 14.46 10.22
CA THR A 41 -20.56 13.00 10.42
C THR A 41 -20.87 12.24 9.13
N PHE A 42 -21.95 12.62 8.46
CA PHE A 42 -22.34 12.01 7.18
C PHE A 42 -21.27 12.20 6.11
N LEU A 43 -20.80 13.45 5.94
CA LEU A 43 -19.76 13.77 4.95
C LEU A 43 -18.46 13.05 5.26
N ALA A 44 -18.03 13.05 6.52
CA ALA A 44 -16.83 12.36 6.96
C ALA A 44 -16.92 10.85 6.68
N PHE A 45 -18.05 10.21 6.98
CA PHE A 45 -18.26 8.79 6.68
C PHE A 45 -18.16 8.50 5.17
N VAL A 46 -18.91 9.24 4.35
CA VAL A 46 -18.96 8.99 2.91
C VAL A 46 -17.60 9.23 2.24
N LEU A 47 -16.91 10.32 2.60
CA LEU A 47 -15.58 10.60 2.05
C LEU A 47 -14.56 9.56 2.48
N ASN A 48 -14.50 9.21 3.78
CA ASN A 48 -13.54 8.21 4.26
C ASN A 48 -13.81 6.82 3.68
N LEU A 49 -15.07 6.40 3.54
CA LEU A 49 -15.42 5.14 2.91
C LEU A 49 -14.99 5.11 1.43
N ALA A 50 -15.27 6.18 0.68
CA ALA A 50 -14.87 6.29 -0.72
C ALA A 50 -13.35 6.24 -0.89
N PHE A 51 -12.62 6.98 -0.05
CA PHE A 51 -11.15 6.94 -0.04
C PHE A 51 -10.63 5.56 0.34
N ALA A 52 -11.14 4.93 1.40
CA ALA A 52 -10.71 3.60 1.83
C ALA A 52 -10.85 2.56 0.70
N LEU A 53 -11.98 2.57 -0.01
CA LEU A 53 -12.23 1.67 -1.14
C LEU A 53 -11.29 1.96 -2.33
N SER A 54 -11.09 3.23 -2.68
CA SER A 54 -10.18 3.63 -3.76
C SER A 54 -8.74 3.20 -3.45
N VAL A 55 -8.27 3.53 -2.25
CA VAL A 55 -6.93 3.23 -1.76
C VAL A 55 -6.68 1.73 -1.67
N LEU A 56 -7.67 0.94 -1.26
CA LEU A 56 -7.54 -0.52 -1.18
C LEU A 56 -7.14 -1.13 -2.54
N GLY A 57 -7.78 -0.70 -3.63
CA GLY A 57 -7.43 -1.15 -4.98
C GLY A 57 -5.98 -0.84 -5.35
N PHE A 58 -5.54 0.39 -5.08
CA PHE A 58 -4.14 0.79 -5.28
C PHE A 58 -3.18 0.01 -4.39
N LEU A 59 -3.53 -0.28 -3.14
CA LEU A 59 -2.70 -1.04 -2.22
C LEU A 59 -2.51 -2.48 -2.71
N ILE A 60 -3.59 -3.15 -3.15
CA ILE A 60 -3.52 -4.50 -3.73
C ILE A 60 -2.60 -4.53 -4.94
N MET A 61 -2.73 -3.55 -5.84
CA MET A 61 -1.86 -3.41 -7.01
C MET A 61 -0.39 -3.25 -6.61
N HIS A 62 -0.07 -2.40 -5.62
CA HIS A 62 1.30 -2.22 -5.14
C HIS A 62 1.86 -3.48 -4.44
N ILE A 63 1.05 -4.23 -3.69
CA ILE A 63 1.45 -5.53 -3.12
C ILE A 63 1.81 -6.50 -4.26
N SER A 64 0.99 -6.50 -5.31
CA SER A 64 1.24 -7.05 -6.65
C SER A 64 2.68 -6.88 -7.11
N LEU A 65 3.00 -5.60 -7.29
CA LEU A 65 4.24 -5.09 -7.84
C LEU A 65 5.46 -5.41 -6.96
N VAL A 66 5.36 -5.21 -5.65
CA VAL A 66 6.42 -5.56 -4.69
C VAL A 66 6.68 -7.06 -4.70
N ALA A 67 5.63 -7.89 -4.74
CA ALA A 67 5.80 -9.34 -4.77
C ALA A 67 6.51 -9.83 -6.04
N GLY A 68 6.31 -9.16 -7.18
CA GLY A 68 6.94 -9.45 -8.46
C GLY A 68 8.23 -8.68 -8.78
N ASN A 69 8.68 -7.81 -7.87
CA ASN A 69 9.79 -6.87 -8.08
C ASN A 69 9.71 -6.13 -9.42
N THR A 70 8.56 -5.55 -9.67
CA THR A 70 8.24 -4.81 -10.90
C THR A 70 7.68 -3.46 -10.53
N THR A 71 8.10 -2.41 -11.20
CA THR A 71 7.45 -1.08 -11.13
C THR A 71 6.18 -1.06 -11.98
N THR A 72 5.35 -0.02 -11.85
CA THR A 72 4.16 0.15 -12.69
C THR A 72 4.50 0.32 -14.17
N ILE A 73 5.60 1.02 -14.47
CA ILE A 73 6.08 1.22 -15.85
C ILE A 73 6.53 -0.13 -16.42
N GLU A 74 7.36 -0.86 -15.68
CA GLU A 74 7.82 -2.19 -16.08
C GLU A 74 6.64 -3.16 -16.25
N ALA A 75 5.65 -3.14 -15.36
CA ALA A 75 4.46 -3.98 -15.48
C ALA A 75 3.63 -3.65 -16.74
N TYR A 76 3.65 -2.40 -17.21
CA TYR A 76 3.00 -1.99 -18.45
C TYR A 76 3.81 -2.38 -19.69
N GLU A 77 5.13 -2.28 -19.62
CA GLU A 77 6.05 -2.58 -20.73
C GLU A 77 6.37 -4.08 -20.86
N LYS A 78 6.16 -4.85 -19.79
CA LYS A 78 6.43 -6.29 -19.75
C LYS A 78 5.54 -7.01 -20.76
N LYS A 79 6.16 -7.45 -21.87
CA LYS A 79 5.58 -8.46 -22.77
C LYS A 79 5.20 -9.69 -21.93
N THR A 80 4.16 -10.44 -22.33
CA THR A 80 3.48 -11.57 -21.64
C THR A 80 4.38 -12.76 -21.19
N SER A 81 5.69 -12.58 -21.04
CA SER A 81 6.58 -13.53 -20.40
C SER A 81 6.32 -13.57 -18.89
N PRO A 82 6.05 -14.75 -18.31
CA PRO A 82 5.90 -14.90 -16.87
C PRO A 82 7.22 -14.64 -16.11
N LYS A 83 8.38 -14.76 -16.78
CA LYS A 83 9.69 -14.59 -16.15
C LYS A 83 10.11 -13.12 -16.17
N TRP A 84 10.47 -12.59 -15.00
CA TRP A 84 11.03 -11.23 -14.83
C TRP A 84 12.44 -11.31 -14.28
N ARG A 85 13.36 -10.52 -14.85
CA ARG A 85 14.79 -10.55 -14.49
C ARG A 85 15.05 -10.11 -13.05
N TYR A 86 14.27 -9.15 -12.53
CA TYR A 86 14.42 -8.65 -11.17
C TYR A 86 13.58 -9.42 -10.14
N ASP A 87 12.70 -10.33 -10.56
CA ASP A 87 11.98 -11.17 -9.61
C ASP A 87 12.92 -12.22 -9.00
N LEU A 88 13.36 -12.02 -7.75
CA LEU A 88 14.27 -12.90 -7.01
C LEU A 88 13.53 -13.80 -6.00
N GLY A 89 12.20 -13.82 -6.06
CA GLY A 89 11.31 -14.49 -5.12
C GLY A 89 10.74 -13.56 -4.05
N ARG A 90 9.48 -13.78 -3.69
CA ARG A 90 8.65 -12.89 -2.84
C ARG A 90 9.36 -12.33 -1.60
N LYS A 91 10.12 -13.15 -0.88
CA LYS A 91 10.85 -12.71 0.32
C LYS A 91 11.95 -11.69 -0.01
N ARG A 92 12.80 -12.01 -0.99
CA ARG A 92 13.91 -11.13 -1.40
C ARG A 92 13.39 -9.83 -2.02
N ASN A 93 12.34 -9.93 -2.83
CA ASN A 93 11.69 -8.76 -3.43
C ASN A 93 11.14 -7.82 -2.34
N PHE A 94 10.51 -8.39 -1.30
CA PHE A 94 10.02 -7.61 -0.17
C PHE A 94 11.17 -6.95 0.61
N GLU A 95 12.22 -7.71 0.94
CA GLU A 95 13.39 -7.19 1.68
C GLU A 95 14.12 -6.08 0.90
N GLN A 96 14.09 -6.10 -0.43
CA GLN A 96 14.65 -5.00 -1.24
C GLN A 96 13.88 -3.69 -1.10
N VAL A 97 12.57 -3.74 -0.85
CA VAL A 97 11.73 -2.55 -0.71
C VAL A 97 11.69 -2.05 0.74
N PHE A 98 11.59 -2.97 1.70
CA PHE A 98 11.38 -2.65 3.12
C PHE A 98 12.61 -2.82 4.01
N GLY A 99 13.71 -3.36 3.49
CA GLY A 99 14.89 -3.71 4.27
C GLY A 99 14.77 -5.08 4.94
N MET A 100 15.91 -5.55 5.47
CA MET A 100 16.00 -6.81 6.20
C MET A 100 15.58 -6.67 7.66
N ASP A 101 15.70 -5.47 8.24
CA ASP A 101 15.29 -5.21 9.62
C ASP A 101 13.77 -5.00 9.73
N LYS A 102 13.10 -5.99 10.32
CA LYS A 102 11.64 -6.01 10.52
C LYS A 102 11.11 -4.83 11.34
N ARG A 103 11.94 -4.21 12.18
CA ARG A 103 11.53 -3.05 12.99
C ARG A 103 11.18 -1.84 12.12
N TYR A 104 11.82 -1.73 10.96
CA TYR A 104 11.65 -0.62 10.04
C TYR A 104 10.56 -0.87 8.99
N TRP A 105 9.97 -2.07 8.93
CA TRP A 105 8.95 -2.39 7.92
C TRP A 105 7.71 -1.51 7.95
N PHE A 106 7.42 -0.89 9.10
CA PHE A 106 6.31 0.04 9.27
C PHE A 106 6.78 1.47 9.57
N ILE A 107 8.07 1.71 9.59
CA ILE A 107 8.64 3.04 9.88
C ILE A 107 9.09 3.66 8.56
N PRO A 108 8.83 4.95 8.29
CA PRO A 108 9.30 5.62 7.08
C PRO A 108 10.81 5.95 7.16
N ALA A 109 11.63 4.94 7.45
CA ALA A 109 13.08 5.02 7.55
C ALA A 109 13.71 3.67 7.24
N TYR A 110 14.97 3.67 6.82
CA TYR A 110 15.79 2.47 6.66
C TYR A 110 16.82 2.38 7.77
N SER A 111 17.24 1.16 8.11
CA SER A 111 18.39 0.97 8.99
C SER A 111 19.68 1.30 8.23
N GLU A 112 20.71 1.79 8.95
CA GLU A 112 22.02 2.06 8.33
C GLU A 112 22.63 0.80 7.71
N GLU A 113 22.39 -0.37 8.32
CA GLU A 113 22.87 -1.64 7.80
C GLU A 113 22.20 -2.03 6.48
N ASP A 114 20.88 -1.81 6.37
CA ASP A 114 20.14 -2.06 5.12
C ASP A 114 20.64 -1.14 4.00
N LEU A 115 20.85 0.15 4.29
CA LEU A 115 21.42 1.09 3.32
C LEU A 115 22.79 0.61 2.84
N ARG A 116 23.65 0.09 3.72
CA ARG A 116 24.98 -0.43 3.32
C ARG A 116 24.93 -1.74 2.56
N ARG A 117 24.00 -2.64 2.89
CA ARG A 117 23.95 -4.01 2.34
C ARG A 117 23.09 -4.18 1.10
N ILE A 118 22.16 -3.26 0.84
CA ILE A 118 21.18 -3.37 -0.24
C ILE A 118 21.45 -2.28 -1.28
N PRO A 119 22.24 -2.57 -2.33
CA PRO A 119 22.54 -1.59 -3.40
C PRO A 119 21.29 -1.00 -4.04
N ALA A 120 20.23 -1.80 -4.17
CA ALA A 120 18.95 -1.39 -4.75
C ALA A 120 18.29 -0.20 -4.00
N LEU A 121 18.59 0.00 -2.71
CA LEU A 121 18.07 1.16 -1.96
C LEU A 121 18.68 2.49 -2.42
N HIS A 122 19.84 2.47 -3.07
CA HIS A 122 20.43 3.65 -3.70
C HIS A 122 19.89 3.92 -5.10
N GLY A 123 19.18 2.95 -5.69
CA GLY A 123 18.54 3.07 -6.98
C GLY A 123 19.46 2.99 -8.21
N LEU A 124 20.77 2.72 -8.01
CA LEU A 124 21.75 2.66 -9.09
C LEU A 124 21.93 1.25 -9.67
N GLU A 125 21.82 0.22 -8.84
CA GLU A 125 22.07 -1.17 -9.24
C GLU A 125 21.03 -2.11 -8.62
N TYR A 126 20.54 -3.05 -9.43
CA TYR A 126 19.52 -4.02 -9.03
C TYR A 126 19.99 -5.45 -9.36
N PRO A 127 19.95 -6.38 -8.41
CA PRO A 127 20.33 -7.77 -8.69
C PRO A 127 19.32 -8.44 -9.63
N SER A 128 19.84 -9.13 -10.64
CA SER A 128 19.07 -9.88 -11.65
C SER A 128 19.25 -11.39 -11.50
N LYS A 129 18.33 -12.16 -12.09
CA LYS A 129 18.50 -13.61 -12.28
C LYS A 129 19.49 -13.87 -13.43
N PRO A 130 20.60 -14.59 -13.18
CA PRO A 130 21.65 -14.80 -14.18
C PRO A 130 21.18 -15.61 -15.40
N ASP A 131 20.19 -16.50 -15.25
CA ASP A 131 19.70 -17.37 -16.33
C ASP A 131 18.95 -16.63 -17.45
N LEU A 132 18.52 -15.38 -17.22
CA LEU A 132 17.82 -14.57 -18.23
C LEU A 132 18.76 -13.64 -18.97
N ASP A 133 19.85 -13.19 -18.33
CA ASP A 133 20.86 -12.33 -18.96
C ASP A 133 21.70 -13.08 -20.02
N ALA A 134 21.68 -14.43 -20.02
CA ALA A 134 22.35 -15.27 -21.02
C ALA A 134 21.51 -15.56 -22.28
N GLN A 135 20.27 -15.04 -22.35
CA GLN A 135 19.33 -15.25 -23.47
C GLN A 135 18.94 -13.96 -24.21
N GLU A 136 19.49 -12.80 -23.82
CA GLU A 136 19.50 -11.55 -24.60
C GLU A 136 20.80 -11.44 -25.41
#